data_AF-A0A7S2HJT9-F1
#
_entry.id   AF-A0A7S2HJT9-F1
#
_cell.length_a   1.000
_cell.length_b   1.000
_cell.length_c   1.000
_cell.angle_alpha   90.00
_cell.angle_beta   90.00
_cell.angle_gamma   90.00
#
_symmetry.space_group_name_H-M   'P 1'
#
loop_
_entity.id
_entity.type
_entity.pdbx_description
1 polymer ?
#
loop_
_entity_poly.entity_id
_entity_poly.type
_entity_poly.pdbx_seq_one_letter_code
_entity_poly.pdbx_strand_id
1 'polypeptide(L)'
;MTVLCNVSPYIKSFALESCLKLLSLVERCSRPNYIFRSAFTHHGLVFLLEMLNNIIQYQFEGNAMLIYSVLRQFECFQHLANLELPVAESLEQADGTDGEAPAEDAGQQPWAPTEAWLGSLKKKMPLQAILCLIDYLAPRIQAHCQRNDVTDQDEVLRYLRQTTMVGILPVPHPIVIRTYQASSYTAMWFTSYMWGVIFTRSQRMPLYDWKKIRLVVINQ
;
A
#
# COMPACT_ATOMS: atom_id res chain seq x y z
N MET A 1 -7.38 3.40 -4.15
CA MET A 1 -5.95 3.10 -4.41
C MET A 1 -5.50 3.57 -5.78
N THR A 2 -6.19 3.21 -6.88
CA THR A 2 -5.82 3.61 -8.26
C THR A 2 -5.59 5.12 -8.45
N VAL A 3 -6.42 5.96 -7.83
CA VAL A 3 -6.27 7.42 -7.86
C VAL A 3 -4.93 7.88 -7.26
N LEU A 4 -4.49 7.25 -6.16
CA LEU A 4 -3.21 7.59 -5.54
C LEU A 4 -2.04 7.27 -6.46
N CYS A 5 -2.08 6.12 -7.16
CA CYS A 5 -1.05 5.80 -8.16
C CYS A 5 -1.03 6.83 -9.29
N ASN A 6 -2.19 7.28 -9.80
CA ASN A 6 -2.25 8.29 -10.86
C ASN A 6 -1.69 9.66 -10.43
N VAL A 7 -1.91 10.05 -9.18
CA VAL A 7 -1.48 11.36 -8.65
C VAL A 7 -0.03 11.32 -8.16
N SER A 8 0.46 10.14 -7.75
CA SER A 8 1.79 9.97 -7.12
C SER A 8 2.99 10.59 -7.86
N PRO A 9 3.09 10.58 -9.21
CA PRO A 9 4.21 11.22 -9.91
C PRO A 9 4.22 12.75 -9.79
N TYR A 10 3.13 13.36 -9.32
CA TYR A 10 2.95 14.80 -9.22
C TYR A 10 2.98 15.31 -7.77
N ILE A 11 3.06 14.41 -6.77
CA ILE A 11 3.10 14.81 -5.37
C ILE A 11 4.49 15.33 -5.05
N LYS A 12 4.61 16.63 -4.76
CA LYS A 12 5.90 17.30 -4.56
C LYS A 12 6.39 17.34 -3.12
N SER A 13 5.52 17.15 -2.14
CA SER A 13 5.93 17.23 -0.73
C SER A 13 4.94 16.49 0.16
N PHE A 14 5.47 15.67 1.07
CA PHE A 14 4.74 15.09 2.17
C PHE A 14 5.23 15.68 3.50
N ALA A 15 4.28 15.93 4.41
CA ALA A 15 4.59 16.16 5.81
C ALA A 15 5.07 14.86 6.46
N LEU A 16 5.95 14.97 7.47
CA LEU A 16 6.54 13.81 8.17
C LEU A 16 5.47 12.84 8.68
N GLU A 17 4.42 13.34 9.33
CA GLU A 17 3.31 12.51 9.85
C GLU A 17 2.60 11.71 8.76
N SER A 18 2.51 12.26 7.55
CA SER A 18 1.90 11.56 6.41
C SER A 18 2.83 10.46 5.90
N CYS A 19 4.14 10.72 5.83
CA CYS A 19 5.13 9.70 5.50
C CYS A 19 5.08 8.54 6.50
N LEU A 20 5.11 8.82 7.81
CA LEU A 20 5.10 7.79 8.85
C LEU A 20 3.84 6.92 8.78
N LYS A 21 2.65 7.52 8.60
CA LYS A 21 1.40 6.77 8.46
C LYS A 21 1.37 5.92 7.18
N LEU A 22 1.86 6.48 6.07
CA LEU A 22 1.95 5.76 4.81
C LEU A 22 2.88 4.54 4.93
N LEU A 23 4.03 4.74 5.54
CA LEU A 23 5.04 3.70 5.73
C LEU A 23 4.57 2.64 6.74
N SER A 24 3.89 3.04 7.81
CA SER A 24 3.22 2.11 8.74
C SER A 24 2.14 1.26 8.05
N LEU A 25 1.40 1.84 7.09
CA LEU A 25 0.45 1.10 6.27
C LEU A 25 1.16 0.07 5.39
N VAL A 26 2.27 0.45 4.74
CA VAL A 26 3.11 -0.48 3.97
C VAL A 26 3.60 -1.60 4.86
N GLU A 27 4.15 -1.30 6.03
CA GLU A 27 4.63 -2.30 6.99
C GLU A 27 3.53 -3.29 7.38
N ARG A 28 2.33 -2.80 7.71
CA ARG A 28 1.18 -3.65 8.05
C ARG A 28 0.75 -4.53 6.88
N CYS A 29 0.77 -3.99 5.66
CA CYS A 29 0.42 -4.73 4.46
C CYS A 29 1.52 -5.72 4.01
N SER A 30 2.77 -5.50 4.42
CA SER A 30 3.91 -6.38 4.11
C SER A 30 4.04 -7.58 5.04
N ARG A 31 3.26 -7.65 6.13
CA ARG A 31 3.31 -8.80 7.07
C ARG A 31 2.87 -10.08 6.37
N PRO A 32 3.56 -11.22 6.58
CA PRO A 32 3.16 -12.51 6.03
C PRO A 32 1.69 -12.85 6.27
N ASN A 33 1.22 -12.67 7.51
CA ASN A 33 -0.18 -12.92 7.90
C ASN A 33 -1.19 -12.10 7.08
N TYR A 34 -0.82 -10.90 6.64
CA TYR A 34 -1.69 -10.07 5.79
C TYR A 34 -1.63 -10.53 4.33
N ILE A 35 -0.43 -10.75 3.80
CA ILE A 35 -0.21 -11.15 2.40
C ILE A 35 -0.88 -12.49 2.09
N PHE A 36 -0.73 -13.46 2.99
CA PHE A 36 -1.23 -14.82 2.79
C PHE A 36 -2.70 -15.02 3.17
N ARG A 37 -3.38 -14.01 3.74
CA ARG A 37 -4.78 -14.12 4.18
C ARG A 37 -5.76 -14.44 3.05
N SER A 38 -5.53 -13.90 1.85
CA SER A 38 -6.38 -14.15 0.68
C SER A 38 -5.62 -13.90 -0.60
N ALA A 39 -6.05 -14.55 -1.69
CA ALA A 39 -5.50 -14.40 -3.03
C ALA A 39 -5.39 -12.95 -3.50
N PHE A 40 -6.28 -12.06 -3.02
CA PHE A 40 -6.41 -10.68 -3.51
C PHE A 40 -5.85 -9.62 -2.58
N THR A 41 -5.51 -9.97 -1.33
CA THR A 41 -5.10 -8.98 -0.31
C THR A 41 -3.83 -8.22 -0.70
N HIS A 42 -2.94 -8.87 -1.46
CA HIS A 42 -1.69 -8.30 -1.96
C HIS A 42 -1.88 -7.12 -2.93
N HIS A 43 -3.06 -6.97 -3.57
CA HIS A 43 -3.28 -5.88 -4.53
C HIS A 43 -3.10 -4.50 -3.91
N GLY A 44 -3.54 -4.30 -2.66
CA GLY A 44 -3.36 -3.05 -1.94
C GLY A 44 -1.88 -2.70 -1.74
N LEU A 45 -1.07 -3.70 -1.35
CA LEU A 45 0.37 -3.54 -1.17
C LEU A 45 1.06 -3.17 -2.49
N VAL A 46 0.72 -3.85 -3.59
CA VAL A 46 1.30 -3.55 -4.91
C VAL A 46 1.04 -2.09 -5.31
N PHE A 47 -0.18 -1.57 -5.10
CA PHE A 47 -0.48 -0.17 -5.37
C PHE A 47 0.28 0.81 -4.47
N LEU A 48 0.49 0.47 -3.19
CA LEU A 48 1.30 1.29 -2.28
C LEU A 48 2.76 1.35 -2.71
N LEU A 49 3.35 0.20 -3.07
CA LEU A 49 4.71 0.13 -3.58
C LEU A 49 4.86 0.89 -4.90
N GLU A 50 3.89 0.77 -5.81
CA GLU A 50 3.89 1.55 -7.04
C GLU A 50 3.83 3.05 -6.76
N MET A 51 2.98 3.47 -5.82
CA MET A 51 2.89 4.86 -5.40
C MET A 51 4.24 5.38 -4.86
N LEU A 52 4.92 4.60 -4.02
CA LEU A 52 6.26 4.94 -3.51
C LEU A 52 7.29 5.04 -4.65
N ASN A 53 7.30 4.08 -5.58
CA ASN A 53 8.20 4.11 -6.74
C ASN A 53 7.98 5.34 -7.61
N ASN A 54 6.73 5.70 -7.89
CA ASN A 54 6.41 6.88 -8.66
C ASN A 54 6.95 8.15 -7.98
N ILE A 55 6.78 8.28 -6.66
CA ILE A 55 7.31 9.44 -5.92
C ILE A 55 8.84 9.45 -5.95
N ILE A 56 9.48 8.30 -5.72
CA ILE A 56 10.94 8.15 -5.75
C ILE A 56 11.51 8.50 -7.13
N GLN A 57 10.88 8.06 -8.21
CA GLN A 57 11.40 8.23 -9.57
C GLN A 57 11.12 9.63 -10.13
N TYR A 58 9.94 10.20 -9.87
CA TYR A 58 9.52 11.46 -10.49
C TYR A 58 9.68 12.69 -9.58
N GLN A 59 9.64 12.52 -8.26
CA GLN A 59 9.60 13.61 -7.29
C GLN A 59 10.58 13.40 -6.14
N PHE A 60 11.76 12.85 -6.40
CA PHE A 60 12.80 12.62 -5.39
C PHE A 60 13.16 13.90 -4.63
N GLU A 61 13.51 14.96 -5.35
CA GLU A 61 13.99 16.24 -4.79
C GLU A 61 12.96 16.89 -3.85
N GLY A 62 11.68 16.85 -4.23
CA GLY A 62 10.59 17.41 -3.44
C GLY A 62 10.23 16.60 -2.19
N ASN A 63 10.47 15.28 -2.20
CA ASN A 63 9.98 14.37 -1.17
C ASN A 63 11.08 13.78 -0.28
N ALA A 64 12.12 14.56 0.04
CA ALA A 64 13.22 14.12 0.93
C ALA A 64 12.75 13.51 2.26
N MET A 65 11.64 14.00 2.84
CA MET A 65 11.03 13.43 4.06
C MET A 65 10.55 11.99 3.86
N LEU A 66 9.93 11.70 2.71
CA LEU A 66 9.48 10.35 2.38
C LEU A 66 10.67 9.44 2.15
N ILE A 67 11.68 9.91 1.40
CA ILE A 67 12.92 9.16 1.14
C ILE A 67 13.61 8.80 2.45
N TYR A 68 13.75 9.77 3.36
CA TYR A 68 14.30 9.55 4.69
C TYR A 68 13.51 8.49 5.47
N SER A 69 12.18 8.56 5.43
CA SER A 69 11.30 7.59 6.10
C SER A 69 11.43 6.17 5.51
N VAL A 70 11.55 6.06 4.18
CA VAL A 70 11.78 4.78 3.48
C VAL A 70 13.12 4.17 3.90
N LEU A 71 14.18 4.99 3.95
CA LEU A 71 15.52 4.53 4.37
C LEU A 71 15.54 4.05 5.82
N ARG A 72 14.75 4.67 6.71
CA ARG A 72 14.62 4.21 8.10
C ARG A 72 13.89 2.88 8.24
N GLN A 73 13.03 2.53 7.29
CA GLN A 73 12.24 1.29 7.31
C GLN A 73 12.72 0.28 6.25
N PHE A 74 14.00 0.31 5.90
CA PHE A 74 14.56 -0.51 4.82
C PHE A 74 14.34 -2.02 5.04
N GLU A 75 14.36 -2.48 6.31
CA GLU A 75 14.14 -3.89 6.68
C GLU A 75 12.79 -4.43 6.19
N CYS A 76 11.74 -3.60 6.20
CA CYS A 76 10.42 -3.99 5.70
C CYS A 76 10.48 -4.38 4.22
N PHE A 77 11.22 -3.61 3.42
CA PHE A 77 11.38 -3.88 1.98
C PHE A 77 12.30 -5.07 1.71
N GLN A 78 13.33 -5.27 2.54
CA GLN A 78 14.19 -6.45 2.46
C GLN A 78 13.44 -7.74 2.80
N HIS A 79 12.63 -7.74 3.85
CA HIS A 79 11.77 -8.88 4.19
C HIS A 79 10.78 -9.19 3.05
N LEU A 80 10.23 -8.15 2.42
CA LEU A 80 9.31 -8.35 1.30
C LEU A 80 10.02 -8.92 0.05
N ALA A 81 11.29 -8.55 -0.18
CA ALA A 81 12.10 -9.11 -1.26
C ALA A 81 12.40 -10.60 -1.03
N ASN A 82 12.66 -10.97 0.22
CA ASN A 82 12.99 -12.34 0.64
C ASN A 82 11.75 -13.13 1.10
N LEU A 83 10.55 -12.78 0.62
CA LEU A 83 9.31 -13.42 1.04
C LEU A 83 9.30 -14.92 0.67
N GLU A 84 9.07 -15.78 1.65
CA GLU A 84 8.96 -17.24 1.47
C GLU A 84 7.57 -17.72 1.90
N LEU A 85 7.20 -18.93 1.47
CA LEU A 85 5.93 -19.53 1.89
C LEU A 85 5.99 -19.83 3.40
N PRO A 86 4.90 -19.60 4.14
CA PRO A 86 4.84 -19.95 5.54
C PRO A 86 4.97 -21.47 5.68
N VAL A 87 5.88 -21.91 6.55
CA VAL A 87 5.95 -23.32 6.98
C VAL A 87 4.63 -23.62 7.72
N ALA A 88 4.02 -24.77 7.42
CA ALA A 88 2.66 -25.14 7.84
C ALA A 88 2.37 -24.97 9.35
N GLU A 89 3.41 -24.99 10.20
CA GLU A 89 3.32 -24.82 11.65
C GLU A 89 2.89 -23.40 12.10
N SER A 90 2.97 -22.39 11.22
CA SER A 90 2.67 -20.99 11.57
C SER A 90 1.20 -20.57 11.37
N LEU A 91 0.36 -21.43 10.80
CA LEU A 91 -1.06 -21.14 10.55
C LEU A 91 -1.99 -21.54 11.70
N GLU A 92 -1.53 -22.35 12.66
CA GLU A 92 -2.35 -22.80 13.80
C GLU A 92 -2.42 -21.79 14.95
N GLN A 93 -1.52 -20.80 15.01
CA GLN A 93 -1.44 -19.86 16.15
C GLN A 93 -2.17 -18.52 15.94
N ALA A 94 -2.87 -18.33 14.81
CA ALA A 94 -3.53 -17.07 14.48
C ALA A 94 -5.07 -17.08 14.64
N ASP A 95 -5.69 -18.21 14.99
CA ASP A 95 -7.16 -18.33 15.07
C ASP A 95 -7.72 -18.09 16.48
N GLY A 96 -7.27 -16.99 17.10
CA GLY A 96 -7.69 -16.59 18.45
C GLY A 96 -7.96 -15.10 18.53
N THR A 97 -8.79 -14.54 17.64
CA THR A 97 -9.53 -13.29 17.89
C THR A 97 -10.59 -13.03 16.82
N ASP A 98 -11.83 -13.14 17.26
CA ASP A 98 -13.13 -12.76 16.69
C ASP A 98 -13.14 -11.93 15.39
N GLY A 99 -13.77 -12.52 14.37
CA GLY A 99 -14.19 -11.84 13.15
C GLY A 99 -14.81 -12.82 12.17
N GLU A 100 -16.07 -13.21 12.42
CA GLU A 100 -16.91 -13.98 11.49
C GLU A 100 -16.86 -13.34 10.09
N ALA A 101 -16.16 -14.02 9.17
CA ALA A 101 -16.32 -13.79 7.75
C ALA A 101 -17.55 -14.57 7.27
N PRO A 102 -18.46 -13.98 6.48
CA PRO A 102 -19.60 -14.71 5.96
C PRO A 102 -19.13 -15.81 5.02
N ALA A 103 -19.64 -17.01 5.28
CA ALA A 103 -19.42 -18.19 4.47
C ALA A 103 -20.27 -18.12 3.20
N GLU A 104 -19.66 -17.75 2.07
CA GLU A 104 -20.24 -17.97 0.74
C GLU A 104 -19.16 -18.52 -0.19
N ASP A 105 -19.19 -19.84 -0.42
CA ASP A 105 -19.25 -20.52 -1.73
C ASP A 105 -18.83 -22.00 -1.57
N ALA A 106 -19.82 -22.89 -1.53
CA ALA A 106 -19.63 -24.34 -1.41
C ALA A 106 -19.14 -24.92 -2.75
N GLY A 107 -17.88 -24.67 -3.08
CA GLY A 107 -17.22 -25.16 -4.30
C GLY A 107 -15.76 -24.75 -4.43
N GLN A 108 -15.34 -23.65 -3.81
CA GLN A 108 -13.93 -23.25 -3.76
C GLN A 108 -13.23 -23.94 -2.60
N GLN A 109 -12.13 -24.64 -2.89
CA GLN A 109 -11.22 -25.09 -1.84
C GLN A 109 -10.79 -23.91 -0.95
N PRO A 110 -10.61 -24.11 0.36
CA PRO A 110 -10.10 -23.08 1.25
C PRO A 110 -8.78 -22.54 0.68
N TRP A 111 -8.66 -21.21 0.65
CA TRP A 111 -7.50 -20.54 0.08
C TRP A 111 -6.21 -21.02 0.76
N ALA A 112 -5.28 -21.53 -0.04
CA ALA A 112 -3.93 -21.90 0.39
C ALA A 112 -2.90 -21.23 -0.53
N PRO A 113 -1.86 -20.57 0.02
CA PRO A 113 -0.84 -19.92 -0.80
C PRO A 113 0.01 -20.97 -1.52
N THR A 114 -0.04 -20.94 -2.86
CA THR A 114 0.77 -21.83 -3.71
C THR A 114 2.09 -21.16 -4.11
N GLU A 115 3.10 -21.97 -4.41
CA GLU A 115 4.39 -21.47 -4.92
C GLU A 115 4.24 -20.70 -6.24
N ALA A 116 3.39 -21.19 -7.14
CA ALA A 116 3.05 -20.50 -8.39
C ALA A 116 2.42 -19.12 -8.14
N TRP A 117 1.51 -19.02 -7.17
CA TRP A 117 0.94 -17.73 -6.77
C TRP A 117 2.00 -16.80 -6.21
N LEU A 118 2.87 -17.28 -5.31
CA LEU A 118 3.95 -16.48 -4.72
C LEU A 118 4.93 -15.98 -5.79
N GLY A 119 5.30 -16.83 -6.76
CA GLY A 119 6.12 -16.42 -7.90
C GLY A 119 5.46 -15.33 -8.74
N SER A 120 4.15 -15.45 -8.99
CA SER A 120 3.38 -14.42 -9.70
C SER A 120 3.31 -13.09 -8.93
N LEU A 121 3.22 -13.17 -7.60
CA LEU A 121 3.22 -12.02 -6.70
C LEU A 121 4.58 -11.32 -6.74
N LYS A 122 5.68 -12.05 -6.55
CA LYS A 122 7.05 -11.51 -6.62
C LYS A 122 7.30 -10.77 -7.94
N LYS A 123 6.84 -11.33 -9.06
CA LYS A 123 6.95 -10.68 -10.38
C LYS A 123 6.15 -9.37 -10.47
N LYS A 124 5.01 -9.27 -9.78
CA LYS A 124 4.15 -8.07 -9.78
C LYS A 124 4.56 -7.01 -8.76
N MET A 125 5.42 -7.33 -7.79
CA MET A 125 5.86 -6.39 -6.77
C MET A 125 6.97 -5.48 -7.29
N PRO A 126 6.74 -4.15 -7.42
CA PRO A 126 7.75 -3.23 -7.90
C PRO A 126 8.71 -2.89 -6.76
N LEU A 127 9.72 -3.72 -6.50
CA LEU A 127 10.69 -3.50 -5.41
C LEU A 127 12.03 -2.95 -5.88
N GLN A 128 12.36 -3.12 -7.16
CA GLN A 128 13.70 -2.84 -7.69
C GLN A 128 14.19 -1.41 -7.43
N ALA A 129 13.36 -0.39 -7.68
CA ALA A 129 13.77 1.01 -7.49
C ALA A 129 13.91 1.37 -6.01
N ILE A 130 13.06 0.84 -5.13
CA ILE A 130 13.16 1.07 -3.68
C ILE A 130 14.44 0.44 -3.10
N LEU A 131 14.73 -0.81 -3.47
CA LEU A 131 15.95 -1.49 -3.00
C LEU A 131 17.22 -0.83 -3.54
N CYS A 132 17.23 -0.46 -4.83
CA CYS A 132 18.35 0.28 -5.42
C CYS A 132 18.61 1.62 -4.70
N LEU A 133 17.54 2.34 -4.35
CA LEU A 133 17.64 3.56 -3.55
C LEU A 133 18.25 3.29 -2.17
N ILE A 134 17.78 2.25 -1.48
CA ILE A 134 18.27 1.85 -0.16
C ILE A 134 19.75 1.50 -0.23
N ASP A 135 20.14 0.60 -1.13
CA ASP A 135 21.52 0.10 -1.26
C ASP A 135 22.51 1.23 -1.60
N TYR A 136 22.05 2.24 -2.36
CA TYR A 136 22.89 3.37 -2.75
C TYR A 136 23.00 4.47 -1.67
N LEU A 137 21.88 4.81 -1.00
CA LEU A 137 21.82 5.95 -0.07
C LEU A 137 22.12 5.56 1.37
N ALA A 138 21.68 4.40 1.84
CA ALA A 138 21.88 3.98 3.23
C ALA A 138 23.37 4.02 3.66
N PRO A 139 24.32 3.40 2.93
CA PRO A 139 25.73 3.44 3.32
C PRO A 139 26.33 4.85 3.20
N ARG A 140 25.86 5.67 2.25
CA ARG A 140 26.34 7.05 2.08
C ARG A 140 25.92 7.96 3.22
N ILE A 141 24.67 7.83 3.68
CA ILE A 141 24.15 8.61 4.81
C ILE A 141 24.87 8.18 6.09
N GLN A 142 25.07 6.88 6.31
CA GLN A 142 25.85 6.39 7.44
C GLN A 142 27.27 6.97 7.44
N ALA A 143 27.97 6.95 6.29
CA ALA A 143 29.30 7.53 6.16
C ALA A 143 29.30 9.06 6.37
N HIS A 144 28.28 9.77 5.88
CA HIS A 144 28.12 11.21 6.10
C HIS A 144 27.92 11.54 7.58
N CYS A 145 27.03 10.81 8.26
CA CYS A 145 26.79 10.98 9.69
C CYS A 145 28.04 10.71 10.52
N GLN A 146 28.81 9.67 10.19
CA GLN A 146 30.06 9.34 10.89
C GLN A 146 31.16 10.40 10.67
N ARG A 147 31.29 10.94 9.45
CA ARG A 147 32.35 11.89 9.11
C ARG A 147 32.13 13.28 9.70
N ASN A 148 30.89 13.72 9.76
CA ASN A 148 30.53 15.07 10.15
C ASN A 148 29.93 15.14 11.57
N ASP A 149 29.89 14.02 12.32
CA ASP A 149 29.24 13.87 13.63
C ASP A 149 27.77 14.33 13.65
N VAL A 150 27.07 14.07 12.55
CA VAL A 150 25.71 14.55 12.32
C VAL A 150 24.72 13.60 12.94
N THR A 151 24.03 14.09 13.96
CA THR A 151 22.89 13.40 14.61
C THR A 151 21.54 14.02 14.27
N ASP A 152 21.53 15.20 13.64
CA ASP A 152 20.30 15.95 13.37
C ASP A 152 19.59 15.52 12.08
N GLN A 153 18.26 15.41 12.16
CA GLN A 153 17.41 15.03 11.04
C GLN A 153 17.48 16.05 9.90
N ASP A 154 17.50 17.34 10.22
CA ASP A 154 17.45 18.39 9.18
C ASP A 154 18.71 18.41 8.32
N GLU A 155 19.86 18.03 8.86
CA GLU A 155 21.10 17.93 8.10
C GLU A 155 21.09 16.73 7.14
N VAL A 156 20.59 15.58 7.57
CA VAL A 156 20.36 14.43 6.67
C VAL A 156 19.39 14.81 5.54
N LEU A 157 18.34 15.58 5.85
CA LEU A 157 17.39 16.05 4.84
C LEU A 157 18.03 17.06 3.86
N ARG A 158 18.92 17.94 4.33
CA ARG A 158 19.70 18.84 3.44
C ARG A 158 20.60 18.02 2.51
N TYR A 159 21.29 17.01 3.03
CA TYR A 159 22.11 16.11 2.23
C TYR A 159 21.31 15.37 1.16
N LEU A 160 20.13 14.84 1.52
CA LEU A 160 19.23 14.17 0.59
C LEU A 160 18.76 15.09 -0.55
N ARG A 161 18.43 16.35 -0.25
CA ARG A 161 18.02 17.34 -1.27
C ARG A 161 19.14 17.70 -2.24
N GLN A 162 20.39 17.67 -1.79
CA GLN A 162 21.57 17.94 -2.64
C GLN A 162 22.02 16.71 -3.44
N THR A 163 21.59 15.52 -3.04
CA THR A 163 21.96 14.27 -3.71
C THR A 163 21.13 14.06 -4.96
N THR A 164 21.80 13.78 -6.08
CA THR A 164 21.14 13.39 -7.33
C THR A 164 21.05 11.88 -7.46
N MET A 165 19.90 11.39 -7.90
CA MET A 165 19.63 9.97 -8.19
C MET A 165 19.60 9.66 -9.70
N VAL A 166 19.89 10.66 -10.54
CA VAL A 166 19.88 10.52 -12.00
C VAL A 166 20.96 9.53 -12.44
N GLY A 167 20.56 8.52 -13.21
CA GLY A 167 21.47 7.47 -13.70
C GLY A 167 21.78 6.35 -12.71
N ILE A 168 21.30 6.45 -11.46
CA ILE A 168 21.44 5.38 -10.45
C ILE A 168 20.19 4.50 -10.43
N LEU A 169 19.01 5.13 -10.43
CA LEU A 169 17.74 4.42 -10.42
C LEU A 169 17.47 3.72 -11.76
N PRO A 170 16.72 2.60 -11.77
CA PRO A 170 16.29 1.95 -12.99
C PRO A 170 15.41 2.90 -13.83
N VAL A 171 15.34 2.62 -15.14
CA VAL A 171 14.54 3.42 -16.07
C VAL A 171 13.10 3.49 -15.59
N PRO A 172 12.53 4.70 -15.42
CA PRO A 172 11.18 4.84 -14.93
C PRO A 172 10.17 4.33 -15.96
N HIS A 173 9.11 3.68 -15.49
CA HIS A 173 8.00 3.32 -16.38
C HIS A 173 7.23 4.59 -16.76
N PRO A 174 6.68 4.69 -17.99
CA PRO A 174 5.86 5.84 -18.36
C PRO A 174 4.69 6.07 -17.37
N ILE A 175 4.33 7.33 -17.15
CA ILE A 175 3.17 7.67 -16.31
C ILE A 175 1.90 7.18 -17.01
N VAL A 176 1.26 6.16 -16.45
CA VAL A 176 0.01 5.60 -16.98
C VAL A 176 -1.16 6.08 -16.13
N ILE A 177 -2.11 6.78 -16.75
CA ILE A 177 -3.36 7.17 -16.11
C ILE A 177 -4.32 5.99 -16.15
N ARG A 178 -4.64 5.44 -14.98
CA ARG A 178 -5.63 4.36 -14.85
C ARG A 178 -7.03 4.94 -14.68
N THR A 179 -7.95 4.54 -15.54
CA THR A 179 -9.36 4.91 -15.39
C THR A 179 -10.04 4.08 -14.31
N TYR A 180 -11.05 4.65 -13.67
CA TYR A 180 -11.88 3.92 -12.73
C TYR A 180 -12.61 2.79 -13.46
N GLN A 181 -12.57 1.59 -12.90
CA GLN A 181 -13.30 0.43 -13.37
C GLN A 181 -14.38 0.12 -12.34
N ALA A 182 -15.65 0.21 -12.76
CA ALA A 182 -16.77 -0.09 -11.89
C ALA A 182 -16.79 -1.60 -11.56
N SER A 183 -16.99 -1.93 -10.30
CA SER A 183 -17.22 -3.30 -9.84
C SER A 183 -18.61 -3.42 -9.19
N SER A 184 -19.16 -4.64 -9.16
CA SER A 184 -20.42 -4.93 -8.45
C SER A 184 -20.38 -4.45 -6.99
N TYR A 185 -19.26 -4.65 -6.31
CA TYR A 185 -19.04 -4.18 -4.94
C TYR A 185 -19.10 -2.66 -4.83
N THR A 186 -18.47 -1.92 -5.74
CA THR A 186 -18.52 -0.45 -5.73
C THR A 186 -19.93 0.07 -6.03
N ALA A 187 -20.66 -0.58 -6.93
CA ALA A 187 -22.05 -0.24 -7.24
C ALA A 187 -22.95 -0.48 -6.02
N MET A 188 -22.77 -1.60 -5.32
CA MET A 188 -23.51 -1.93 -4.11
C MET A 188 -23.21 -0.94 -2.98
N TRP A 189 -21.92 -0.66 -2.70
CA TRP A 189 -21.52 0.34 -1.72
C TRP A 189 -22.09 1.72 -2.04
N PHE A 190 -21.96 2.17 -3.29
CA PHE A 190 -22.47 3.47 -3.73
C PHE A 190 -23.99 3.54 -3.58
N THR A 191 -24.71 2.47 -3.95
CA THR A 191 -26.16 2.39 -3.82
C THR A 191 -26.59 2.47 -2.35
N SER A 192 -25.97 1.69 -1.46
CA SER A 192 -26.25 1.75 -0.02
C SER A 192 -25.94 3.12 0.58
N TYR A 193 -24.82 3.74 0.20
CA TYR A 193 -24.46 5.09 0.64
C TYR A 193 -25.47 6.14 0.15
N MET A 194 -25.82 6.11 -1.14
CA MET A 194 -26.72 7.07 -1.76
C MET A 194 -28.12 6.96 -1.15
N TRP A 195 -28.63 5.75 -0.94
CA TRP A 195 -29.89 5.54 -0.22
C TRP A 195 -29.81 5.95 1.25
N GLY A 196 -28.68 5.77 1.92
CA GLY A 196 -28.47 6.27 3.29
C GLY A 196 -28.54 7.80 3.37
N VAL A 197 -27.92 8.50 2.42
CA VAL A 197 -27.99 9.97 2.32
C VAL A 197 -29.41 10.44 2.00
N ILE A 198 -30.09 9.82 1.02
CA ILE A 198 -31.47 10.15 0.69
C ILE A 198 -32.35 9.93 1.94
N PHE A 199 -32.30 8.75 2.53
CA PHE A 199 -33.08 8.41 3.72
C PHE A 199 -32.92 9.46 4.83
N THR A 200 -31.68 9.80 5.19
CA THR A 200 -31.41 10.78 6.27
C THR A 200 -31.89 12.19 5.95
N ARG A 201 -31.94 12.59 4.67
CA ARG A 201 -32.30 13.97 4.27
C ARG A 201 -33.79 14.16 3.99
N SER A 202 -34.53 13.13 3.60
CA SER A 202 -35.97 13.22 3.26
C SER A 202 -36.90 12.68 4.35
N GLN A 203 -36.58 12.94 5.62
CA GLN A 203 -37.41 12.56 6.77
C GLN A 203 -38.69 13.40 6.93
N ARG A 204 -38.75 14.61 6.35
CA ARG A 204 -39.87 15.56 6.55
C ARG A 204 -41.06 15.36 5.61
N MET A 205 -40.83 14.77 4.43
CA MET A 205 -41.89 14.47 3.48
C MET A 205 -41.55 13.13 2.81
N PRO A 206 -42.31 12.05 3.07
CA PRO A 206 -41.99 10.74 2.53
C PRO A 206 -42.32 10.74 1.03
N LEU A 207 -41.33 11.09 0.21
CA LEU A 207 -41.39 10.95 -1.25
C LEU A 207 -41.30 9.47 -1.69
N TYR A 208 -40.96 8.57 -0.78
CA TYR A 208 -40.73 7.15 -1.04
C TYR A 208 -41.25 6.26 0.09
N ASP A 209 -41.64 5.04 -0.29
CA ASP A 209 -42.00 3.98 0.64
C ASP A 209 -40.73 3.39 1.27
N TRP A 210 -40.42 3.83 2.49
CA TRP A 210 -39.25 3.39 3.25
C TRP A 210 -39.21 1.88 3.49
N LYS A 211 -40.35 1.16 3.42
CA LYS A 211 -40.40 -0.30 3.59
C LYS A 211 -39.78 -1.08 2.42
N LYS A 212 -39.62 -0.43 1.26
CA LYS A 212 -39.01 -1.04 0.06
C LYS A 212 -37.50 -0.78 -0.05
N ILE A 213 -36.95 0.11 0.78
CA ILE A 213 -35.52 0.44 0.75
C ILE A 213 -34.77 -0.53 1.65
N ARG A 214 -33.99 -1.44 1.06
CA ARG A 214 -33.06 -2.31 1.79
C ARG A 214 -31.67 -1.67 1.78
N LEU A 215 -31.31 -0.98 2.87
CA LEU A 215 -30.03 -0.28 2.99
C LEU A 215 -28.85 -1.23 3.18
N VAL A 216 -29.10 -2.37 3.82
CA VAL A 216 -28.12 -3.43 4.06
C VAL A 216 -28.74 -4.73 3.57
N VAL A 217 -28.22 -5.24 2.45
CA VAL A 217 -28.46 -6.62 2.06
C VAL A 217 -27.33 -7.42 2.70
N ILE A 218 -27.63 -8.03 3.85
CA ILE A 218 -26.75 -9.06 4.39
C ILE A 218 -27.03 -10.28 3.51
N ASN A 219 -26.13 -10.56 2.58
CA ASN A 219 -26.12 -11.85 1.90
C ASN A 219 -25.86 -12.91 2.99
N GLN A 220 -26.86 -13.76 3.21
CA GLN A 220 -26.80 -14.92 4.08
C GLN A 220 -26.40 -16.14 3.27
#